data_AF-A0A182EF74-F1
#
_entry.id   AF-A0A182EF74-F1
#
_cell.length_a   1.000
_cell.length_b   1.000
_cell.length_c   1.000
_cell.angle_alpha   90.00
_cell.angle_beta   90.00
_cell.angle_gamma   90.00
#
_symmetry.space_group_name_H-M   'P 1'
#
loop_
_entity.id
_entity.type
_entity.pdbx_description
1 polymer ?
#
loop_
_entity_poly.entity_id
_entity_poly.type
_entity_poly.pdbx_seq_one_letter_code
_entity_poly.pdbx_strand_id
1 'polypeptide(L)'
;MRALLRQQYALHARAPRQMFTFRFIAFLKLVSTLYPIRDAFHPVVSPTLAFACRLVSTARICNIKDIARMLLMVKMLSSFVEENKRYLPEVIAFLHGVFLMAVESEDNERCPAATFPISLPHRRMLFISDDCSSIEIPSQLDAVQVFDDNINRPLLGLLSRLPRNQYPIQLLTELSALESYITAQSSRNSLKQLKRPVKEKKMLDMLEPRFEENYDIEKAHYTKNMAKKSKKVEIKQLTKKYKKELRGTVRELRRDNQFLNREKRQEMFENDKARKEKTKWLISTLQGQESDYKKNIYMKNKL
;
A
#
# COMPACT_ATOMS: atom_id res chain seq x y z
N MET A 1 -7.01 30.00 19.13
CA MET A 1 -5.78 29.20 18.89
C MET A 1 -5.27 29.24 17.45
N ARG A 2 -5.77 28.45 16.48
CA ARG A 2 -5.17 28.35 15.11
C ARG A 2 -4.94 29.70 14.39
N ALA A 3 -5.87 30.66 14.54
CA ALA A 3 -5.72 32.01 13.98
C ALA A 3 -4.59 32.83 14.63
N LEU A 4 -4.35 32.65 15.94
CA LEU A 4 -3.29 33.32 16.69
C LEU A 4 -1.91 32.80 16.24
N LEU A 5 -1.77 31.48 16.07
CA LEU A 5 -0.57 30.87 15.47
C LEU A 5 -0.31 31.41 14.05
N ARG A 6 -1.35 31.53 13.21
CA ARG A 6 -1.23 32.16 11.87
C ARG A 6 -0.75 33.62 11.97
N GLN A 7 -1.26 34.40 12.93
CA GLN A 7 -0.83 35.78 13.17
C GLN A 7 0.64 35.87 13.62
N GLN A 8 1.07 35.00 14.54
CA GLN A 8 2.47 34.92 14.99
C GLN A 8 3.41 34.49 13.85
N TYR A 9 3.00 33.50 13.05
CA TYR A 9 3.74 33.08 11.85
C TYR A 9 3.85 34.21 10.83
N ALA A 10 2.77 34.96 10.56
CA ALA A 10 2.76 36.08 9.62
C ALA A 10 3.65 37.25 10.08
N LEU A 11 3.80 37.46 11.39
CA LEU A 11 4.77 38.43 11.94
C LEU A 11 6.21 37.94 11.77
N HIS A 12 6.50 36.68 12.12
CA HIS A 12 7.82 36.08 11.90
C HIS A 12 8.21 36.06 10.42
N ALA A 13 7.27 35.81 9.51
CA ALA A 13 7.52 35.82 8.07
C ALA A 13 7.98 37.19 7.53
N ARG A 14 7.67 38.31 8.21
CA ARG A 14 8.19 39.65 7.87
C ARG A 14 9.64 39.86 8.33
N ALA A 15 10.05 39.21 9.42
CA ALA A 15 11.35 39.40 10.05
C ALA A 15 11.93 38.06 10.56
N PRO A 16 12.29 37.10 9.68
CA PRO A 16 12.54 35.71 10.06
C PRO A 16 13.83 35.45 10.86
N ARG A 17 14.65 36.49 11.07
CA ARG A 17 15.87 36.47 11.89
C ARG A 17 15.70 37.17 13.25
N GLN A 18 14.57 37.84 13.47
CA GLN A 18 14.29 38.55 14.73
C GLN A 18 13.99 37.56 15.84
N MET A 19 14.53 37.79 17.03
CA MET A 19 14.24 36.95 18.21
C MET A 19 12.75 37.05 18.60
N PHE A 20 12.18 35.95 19.07
CA PHE A 20 10.77 35.94 19.50
C PHE A 20 10.54 36.76 20.77
N THR A 21 9.34 37.32 20.89
CA THR A 21 8.87 37.99 22.11
C THR A 21 8.18 37.00 23.05
N PHE A 22 8.06 37.38 24.34
CA PHE A 22 7.36 36.62 25.38
C PHE A 22 5.97 36.09 24.94
N ARG A 23 5.27 36.84 24.07
CA ARG A 23 3.96 36.46 23.50
C ARG A 23 3.94 35.08 22.83
N PHE A 24 5.05 34.60 22.28
CA PHE A 24 5.11 33.25 21.72
C PHE A 24 5.35 32.15 22.78
N ILE A 25 6.14 32.43 23.81
CA ILE A 25 6.35 31.52 24.95
C ILE A 25 5.05 31.34 25.74
N ALA A 26 4.34 32.44 26.03
CA ALA A 26 3.03 32.39 26.67
C ALA A 26 2.02 31.57 25.85
N PHE A 27 2.05 31.71 24.51
CA PHE A 27 1.24 30.89 23.61
C PHE A 27 1.63 29.41 23.66
N LEU A 28 2.92 29.06 23.67
CA LEU A 28 3.40 27.68 23.81
C LEU A 28 2.98 27.06 25.15
N LYS A 29 3.13 27.79 26.27
CA LYS A 29 2.69 27.30 27.57
C LYS A 29 1.19 27.06 27.60
N LEU A 30 0.40 27.96 27.04
CA LEU A 30 -1.06 27.83 26.91
C LEU A 30 -1.45 26.66 25.97
N VAL A 31 -0.67 26.40 24.90
CA VAL A 31 -0.86 25.20 24.06
C VAL A 31 -0.54 23.91 24.83
N SER A 32 0.48 23.91 25.69
CA SER A 32 0.84 22.74 26.52
C SER A 32 -0.18 22.41 27.61
N THR A 33 -0.96 23.40 28.08
CA THR A 33 -1.96 23.18 29.14
C THR A 33 -3.38 22.95 28.61
N LEU A 34 -3.74 23.46 27.42
CA LEU A 34 -5.08 23.30 26.85
C LEU A 34 -5.27 22.07 25.94
N TYR A 35 -4.20 21.40 25.52
CA TYR A 35 -4.29 20.32 24.53
C TYR A 35 -3.42 19.12 24.88
N PRO A 36 -3.90 17.88 24.64
CA PRO A 36 -3.07 16.69 24.79
C PRO A 36 -1.89 16.75 23.82
N ILE A 37 -0.70 16.47 24.35
CA ILE A 37 0.57 16.57 23.63
C ILE A 37 0.87 15.28 22.83
N ARG A 38 0.30 14.15 23.26
CA ARG A 38 0.64 12.77 22.85
C ARG A 38 0.23 12.37 21.43
N ASP A 39 -0.76 13.06 20.85
CA ASP A 39 -1.34 12.67 19.56
C ASP A 39 -0.34 12.79 18.40
N ALA A 40 -0.22 11.74 17.59
CA ALA A 40 0.71 11.69 16.45
C ALA A 40 0.63 12.96 15.56
N PHE A 41 -0.59 13.41 15.28
CA PHE A 41 -0.88 14.70 14.66
C PHE A 41 -2.08 15.37 15.37
N HIS A 42 -1.90 16.62 15.81
CA HIS A 42 -2.97 17.44 16.39
C HIS A 42 -2.98 18.84 15.73
N PRO A 43 -4.12 19.36 15.22
CA PRO A 43 -4.20 20.56 14.36
C PRO A 43 -3.84 21.91 15.02
N VAL A 44 -3.46 21.91 16.30
CA VAL A 44 -2.87 23.06 17.01
C VAL A 44 -1.46 22.76 17.51
N VAL A 45 -1.25 21.64 18.21
CA VAL A 45 0.05 21.32 18.84
C VAL A 45 1.12 21.05 17.78
N SER A 46 0.87 20.18 16.80
CA SER A 46 1.87 19.83 15.77
C SER A 46 2.38 21.04 14.97
N PRO A 47 1.52 21.95 14.44
CA PRO A 47 2.02 23.16 13.77
C PRO A 47 2.62 24.20 14.72
N THR A 48 2.25 24.23 16.01
CA THR A 48 2.91 25.09 17.00
C THR A 48 4.32 24.59 17.30
N LEU A 49 4.49 23.27 17.48
CA LEU A 49 5.78 22.61 17.69
C LEU A 49 6.71 22.81 16.48
N ALA A 50 6.22 22.60 15.26
CA ALA A 50 6.98 22.85 14.03
C ALA A 50 7.39 24.33 13.87
N PHE A 51 6.52 25.27 14.27
CA PHE A 51 6.88 26.69 14.27
C PHE A 51 7.91 27.05 15.36
N ALA A 52 7.86 26.41 16.53
CA ALA A 52 8.88 26.56 17.56
C ALA A 52 10.25 26.01 17.11
N CYS A 53 10.31 24.83 16.49
CA CYS A 53 11.54 24.29 15.91
C CYS A 53 12.09 25.18 14.78
N ARG A 54 11.21 25.79 13.98
CA ARG A 54 11.61 26.82 13.00
C ARG A 54 12.21 28.06 13.66
N LEU A 55 11.61 28.57 14.74
CA LEU A 55 12.16 29.71 15.48
C LEU A 55 13.52 29.39 16.10
N VAL A 56 13.70 28.21 16.70
CA VAL A 56 14.98 27.74 17.26
C VAL A 56 16.08 27.64 16.20
N SER A 57 15.73 27.32 14.95
CA SER A 57 16.70 27.22 13.85
C SER A 57 16.92 28.56 13.09
N THR A 58 15.92 29.44 12.97
CA THR A 58 16.04 30.69 12.17
C THR A 58 16.36 31.96 12.95
N ALA A 59 16.21 31.97 14.28
CA ALA A 59 16.64 33.11 15.10
C ALA A 59 18.14 33.38 14.94
N ARG A 60 18.56 34.65 14.99
CA ARG A 60 19.98 35.01 15.05
C ARG A 60 20.38 35.28 16.50
N ILE A 61 21.40 34.59 16.99
CA ILE A 61 21.95 34.83 18.33
C ILE A 61 22.91 36.02 18.28
N CYS A 62 22.56 37.12 18.97
CA CYS A 62 23.36 38.34 19.02
C CYS A 62 23.71 38.81 20.44
N ASN A 63 23.09 38.24 21.49
CA ASN A 63 23.32 38.61 22.89
C ASN A 63 23.18 37.39 23.83
N ILE A 64 23.75 37.47 25.03
CA ILE A 64 23.51 36.48 26.09
C ILE A 64 22.01 36.42 26.49
N LYS A 65 21.30 37.58 26.48
CA LYS A 65 19.83 37.61 26.64
C LYS A 65 19.11 36.75 25.60
N ASP A 66 19.57 36.73 24.35
CA ASP A 66 18.96 35.94 23.27
C ASP A 66 19.17 34.43 23.50
N ILE A 67 20.34 34.04 24.04
CA ILE A 67 20.62 32.65 24.44
C ILE A 67 19.72 32.23 25.61
N ALA A 68 19.55 33.06 26.64
CA ALA A 68 18.65 32.78 27.77
C ALA A 68 17.19 32.62 27.32
N ARG A 69 16.72 33.49 26.42
CA ARG A 69 15.39 33.40 25.78
C ARG A 69 15.21 32.06 25.03
N MET A 70 16.25 31.62 24.32
CA MET A 70 16.27 30.35 23.58
C MET A 70 16.39 29.12 24.48
N LEU A 71 17.15 29.16 25.58
CA LEU A 71 17.22 28.07 26.55
C LEU A 71 15.87 27.88 27.27
N LEU A 72 15.16 28.95 27.58
CA LEU A 72 13.80 28.89 28.11
C LEU A 72 12.82 28.26 27.09
N MET A 73 12.96 28.60 25.80
CA MET A 73 12.24 27.95 24.69
C MET A 73 12.53 26.44 24.65
N VAL A 74 13.80 26.04 24.77
CA VAL A 74 14.20 24.63 24.81
C VAL A 74 13.67 23.91 26.04
N LYS A 75 13.66 24.52 27.23
CA LYS A 75 13.06 23.92 28.44
C LYS A 75 11.54 23.75 28.29
N MET A 76 10.86 24.68 27.63
CA MET A 76 9.46 24.50 27.24
C MET A 76 9.27 23.35 26.24
N LEU A 77 10.15 23.20 25.25
CA LEU A 77 10.13 22.10 24.29
C LEU A 77 10.45 20.73 24.92
N SER A 78 11.28 20.68 25.97
CA SER A 78 11.54 19.48 26.77
C SER A 78 10.24 18.86 27.28
N SER A 79 9.33 19.67 27.86
CA SER A 79 8.03 19.20 28.33
C SER A 79 7.15 18.62 27.21
N PHE A 80 7.23 19.16 25.97
CA PHE A 80 6.56 18.56 24.82
C PHE A 80 7.20 17.24 24.34
N VAL A 81 8.51 17.05 24.57
CA VAL A 81 9.27 15.84 24.20
C VAL A 81 9.12 14.74 25.24
N GLU A 82 9.09 15.07 26.54
CA GLU A 82 8.93 14.15 27.67
C GLU A 82 7.66 13.28 27.51
N GLU A 83 6.53 13.88 27.12
CA GLU A 83 5.29 13.14 26.84
C GLU A 83 5.28 12.38 25.49
N ASN A 84 6.00 12.87 24.48
CA ASN A 84 5.93 12.36 23.11
C ASN A 84 7.01 11.35 22.73
N LYS A 85 8.15 11.38 23.42
CA LYS A 85 9.40 10.69 23.05
C LYS A 85 9.86 10.97 21.61
N ARG A 86 9.51 12.16 21.07
CA ARG A 86 9.91 12.60 19.71
C ARG A 86 11.30 13.22 19.73
N TYR A 87 12.12 12.84 18.76
CA TYR A 87 13.42 13.46 18.51
C TYR A 87 13.24 14.80 17.78
N LEU A 88 13.83 15.88 18.31
CA LEU A 88 13.82 17.22 17.70
C LEU A 88 15.25 17.62 17.29
N PRO A 89 15.64 17.43 16.01
CA PRO A 89 17.02 17.68 15.57
C PRO A 89 17.45 19.15 15.73
N GLU A 90 16.54 20.10 15.55
CA GLU A 90 16.83 21.54 15.65
C GLU A 90 17.18 21.95 17.09
N VAL A 91 16.53 21.35 18.08
CA VAL A 91 16.79 21.58 19.50
C VAL A 91 18.16 21.03 19.88
N ILE A 92 18.53 19.86 19.37
CA ILE A 92 19.82 19.22 19.67
C ILE A 92 20.96 19.95 18.95
N ALA A 93 20.76 20.38 17.70
CA ALA A 93 21.72 21.22 16.99
C ALA A 93 21.91 22.58 17.69
N PHE A 94 20.83 23.18 18.22
CA PHE A 94 20.93 24.39 19.03
C PHE A 94 21.71 24.14 20.34
N LEU A 95 21.37 23.11 21.13
CA LEU A 95 22.09 22.82 22.38
C LEU A 95 23.59 22.55 22.11
N HIS A 96 23.91 21.80 21.06
CA HIS A 96 25.30 21.53 20.69
C HIS A 96 26.05 22.80 20.26
N GLY A 97 25.40 23.72 19.54
CA GLY A 97 25.96 25.04 19.23
C GLY A 97 26.12 25.95 20.46
N VAL A 98 25.23 25.86 21.46
CA VAL A 98 25.37 26.56 22.75
C VAL A 98 26.58 26.04 23.53
N PHE A 99 26.79 24.72 23.59
CA PHE A 99 28.01 24.16 24.17
C PHE A 99 29.27 24.60 23.40
N LEU A 100 29.23 24.62 22.07
CA LEU A 100 30.35 25.09 21.25
C LEU A 100 30.72 26.56 21.52
N MET A 101 29.75 27.42 21.89
CA MET A 101 30.00 28.81 22.31
C MET A 101 30.61 28.96 23.71
N ALA A 102 30.60 27.90 24.53
CA ALA A 102 31.19 27.85 25.87
C ALA A 102 32.57 27.17 25.89
N VAL A 103 32.92 26.45 24.82
CA VAL A 103 34.21 25.77 24.62
C VAL A 103 35.12 26.65 23.73
N GLU A 104 36.43 26.45 23.82
CA GLU A 104 37.39 27.11 22.94
C GLU A 104 37.50 26.34 21.62
N SER A 105 36.71 26.74 20.63
CA SER A 105 36.66 26.06 19.33
C SER A 105 37.90 26.30 18.47
N GLU A 106 38.38 25.25 17.80
CA GLU A 106 39.36 25.36 16.71
C GLU A 106 38.72 25.90 15.41
N ASP A 107 39.51 26.33 14.44
CA ASP A 107 39.00 26.86 13.16
C ASP A 107 38.42 25.78 12.22
N ASN A 108 38.69 24.50 12.52
CA ASN A 108 38.05 23.37 11.85
C ASN A 108 36.60 23.15 12.30
N GLU A 109 36.23 23.63 13.50
CA GLU A 109 34.92 23.37 14.10
C GLU A 109 33.84 24.34 13.61
N ARG A 110 32.76 23.80 13.05
CA ARG A 110 31.64 24.57 12.50
C ARG A 110 30.37 24.31 13.31
N CYS A 111 29.68 25.37 13.70
CA CYS A 111 28.39 25.29 14.37
C CYS A 111 27.40 24.48 13.50
N PRO A 112 26.64 23.53 14.07
CA PRO A 112 25.74 22.66 13.30
C PRO A 112 24.50 23.39 12.75
N ALA A 113 24.30 24.67 13.09
CA ALA A 113 23.22 25.51 12.58
C ALA A 113 23.71 26.94 12.30
N ALA A 114 23.16 27.58 11.26
CA ALA A 114 23.45 28.97 10.87
C ALA A 114 22.86 30.04 11.83
N THR A 115 22.21 29.59 12.90
CA THR A 115 21.69 30.35 14.05
C THR A 115 22.79 31.11 14.81
N PHE A 116 24.01 30.55 14.80
CA PHE A 116 25.13 30.93 15.64
C PHE A 116 26.09 31.95 14.98
N PRO A 117 26.66 32.89 15.75
CA PRO A 117 27.64 33.84 15.23
C PRO A 117 29.00 33.17 14.96
N ILE A 118 29.47 33.26 13.72
CA ILE A 118 30.77 32.71 13.29
C ILE A 118 31.92 33.63 13.71
N SER A 119 31.69 34.95 13.76
CA SER A 119 32.71 35.95 14.07
C SER A 119 32.94 36.14 15.57
N LEU A 120 34.21 36.28 15.98
CA LEU A 120 34.58 36.89 17.26
C LEU A 120 34.12 38.37 17.29
N PRO A 121 33.81 38.96 18.47
CA PRO A 121 33.78 38.32 19.79
C PRO A 121 32.57 37.39 19.99
N HIS A 122 31.52 37.52 19.16
CA HIS A 122 30.24 36.87 19.38
C HIS A 122 30.29 35.32 19.40
N ARG A 123 31.23 34.67 18.70
CA ARG A 123 31.50 33.21 18.79
C ARG A 123 31.78 32.74 20.23
N ARG A 124 32.32 33.62 21.10
CA ARG A 124 32.78 33.34 22.47
C ARG A 124 31.91 33.98 23.58
N MET A 125 30.61 34.22 23.37
CA MET A 125 29.74 34.89 24.37
C MET A 125 29.50 34.11 25.66
N LEU A 126 29.57 32.78 25.62
CA LEU A 126 29.44 31.91 26.80
C LEU A 126 30.81 31.37 27.22
N PHE A 127 31.89 31.81 26.56
CA PHE A 127 33.22 31.30 26.79
C PHE A 127 33.91 32.04 27.93
N ILE A 128 34.64 31.26 28.71
CA ILE A 128 34.93 31.49 30.10
C ILE A 128 36.44 31.07 30.30
N SER A 129 37.45 32.00 30.41
CA SER A 129 38.95 32.10 30.81
C SER A 129 39.61 32.46 32.28
N ASP A 130 39.00 33.10 33.33
CA ASP A 130 39.49 33.59 34.70
C ASP A 130 38.42 33.34 35.89
N ASP A 131 38.48 33.71 37.20
CA ASP A 131 37.83 32.91 38.32
C ASP A 131 36.30 33.03 38.77
N CYS A 132 35.46 31.98 38.69
CA CYS A 132 34.05 31.90 39.20
C CYS A 132 33.74 30.84 40.30
N SER A 133 34.74 30.20 40.92
CA SER A 133 34.55 28.98 41.74
C SER A 133 33.62 29.10 42.98
N SER A 134 33.29 30.33 43.40
CA SER A 134 32.49 30.66 44.59
C SER A 134 31.08 31.17 44.30
N ILE A 135 30.60 31.13 43.04
CA ILE A 135 29.26 31.61 42.69
C ILE A 135 28.20 30.57 43.04
N GLU A 136 27.34 30.89 44.01
CA GLU A 136 26.08 30.18 44.21
C GLU A 136 25.20 30.33 42.97
N ILE A 137 24.82 29.21 42.36
CA ILE A 137 23.96 29.21 41.17
C ILE A 137 22.55 29.60 41.61
N PRO A 138 21.97 30.74 41.16
CA PRO A 138 20.59 31.07 41.48
C PRO A 138 19.68 30.01 40.87
N SER A 139 18.97 29.28 41.72
CA SER A 139 18.28 28.03 41.36
C SER A 139 17.14 28.21 40.36
N GLN A 140 16.71 29.45 40.10
CA GLN A 140 15.78 29.83 39.03
C GLN A 140 16.22 31.14 38.36
N LEU A 141 16.31 31.12 37.04
CA LEU A 141 16.31 32.33 36.22
C LEU A 141 14.91 32.94 36.23
N ASP A 142 14.76 34.12 36.83
CA ASP A 142 13.50 34.87 36.79
C ASP A 142 13.15 35.27 35.36
N ALA A 143 11.96 34.87 34.90
CA ALA A 143 11.47 35.16 33.57
C ALA A 143 11.31 36.66 33.31
N VAL A 144 11.02 37.47 34.34
CA VAL A 144 10.88 38.94 34.19
C VAL A 144 12.19 39.52 33.67
N GLN A 145 13.32 39.20 34.30
CA GLN A 145 14.65 39.69 33.95
C GLN A 145 15.12 39.28 32.54
N VAL A 146 14.58 38.17 32.01
CA VAL A 146 14.87 37.67 30.64
C VAL A 146 14.06 38.40 29.57
N PHE A 147 12.87 38.92 29.90
CA PHE A 147 11.99 39.65 28.98
C PHE A 147 11.94 41.17 29.21
N ASP A 148 12.56 41.68 30.27
CA ASP A 148 12.83 43.10 30.44
C ASP A 148 13.78 43.59 29.34
N ASP A 149 13.22 44.36 28.40
CA ASP A 149 13.95 45.04 27.32
C ASP A 149 14.72 46.29 27.83
N ASN A 150 14.80 46.49 29.15
CA ASN A 150 15.77 47.38 29.77
C ASN A 150 17.19 46.80 29.60
N ILE A 151 17.97 47.41 28.70
CA ILE A 151 19.31 46.91 28.30
C ILE A 151 20.41 47.33 29.30
N ASN A 152 20.23 48.47 29.99
CA ASN A 152 21.32 49.16 30.69
C ASN A 152 21.24 49.05 32.23
N ARG A 153 21.88 48.03 32.83
CA ARG A 153 22.49 48.13 34.18
C ARG A 153 23.49 47.04 34.65
N PRO A 154 23.39 45.75 34.28
CA PRO A 154 24.26 44.72 34.91
C PRO A 154 25.64 44.53 34.24
N LEU A 155 25.79 44.94 32.97
CA LEU A 155 26.97 44.58 32.16
C LEU A 155 28.30 45.15 32.69
N LEU A 156 28.30 46.31 33.32
CA LEU A 156 29.53 47.00 33.76
C LEU A 156 30.25 46.29 34.93
N GLY A 157 29.55 45.47 35.72
CA GLY A 157 30.16 44.66 36.79
C GLY A 157 30.61 43.26 36.34
N LEU A 158 30.02 42.74 35.26
CA LEU A 158 30.28 41.40 34.73
C LEU A 158 31.41 41.35 33.68
N LEU A 159 31.93 42.51 33.25
CA LEU A 159 32.98 42.60 32.21
C LEU A 159 34.41 42.73 32.76
N SER A 160 34.60 42.75 34.08
CA SER A 160 35.91 42.86 34.72
C SER A 160 36.42 41.56 35.37
N ARG A 161 35.64 40.46 35.30
CA ARG A 161 35.90 39.13 35.89
C ARG A 161 35.04 38.04 35.22
N LEU A 162 35.17 36.81 35.76
CA LEU A 162 34.37 35.58 35.53
C LEU A 162 34.51 34.77 34.23
N PRO A 163 35.71 34.20 33.99
CA PRO A 163 35.89 33.10 33.01
C PRO A 163 36.36 31.56 33.50
N ARG A 164 37.39 30.77 33.00
CA ARG A 164 37.80 29.26 32.88
C ARG A 164 37.84 28.13 33.95
N ASN A 165 38.93 27.93 34.73
CA ASN A 165 39.24 26.76 35.63
C ASN A 165 38.27 26.66 36.82
N GLN A 166 37.12 27.26 36.68
CA GLN A 166 36.74 28.44 37.45
C GLN A 166 35.22 28.45 37.46
N TYR A 167 34.66 27.30 37.82
CA TYR A 167 33.24 26.98 37.84
C TYR A 167 32.94 26.37 39.21
N PRO A 168 31.77 26.67 39.81
CA PRO A 168 31.40 26.08 41.09
C PRO A 168 31.34 24.55 41.00
N ILE A 169 31.73 23.87 42.08
CA ILE A 169 31.81 22.40 42.19
C ILE A 169 30.49 21.73 41.75
N GLN A 170 29.35 22.37 41.99
CA GLN A 170 28.02 21.95 41.54
C GLN A 170 27.94 21.67 40.03
N LEU A 171 28.52 22.53 39.18
CA LEU A 171 28.54 22.29 37.72
C LEU A 171 29.49 21.14 37.34
N LEU A 172 30.61 20.98 38.05
CA LEU A 172 31.54 19.88 37.81
C LEU A 172 30.93 18.52 38.21
N THR A 173 30.12 18.48 39.28
CA THR A 173 29.35 17.28 39.64
C THR A 173 28.24 16.96 38.65
N GLU A 174 27.50 17.96 38.15
CA GLU A 174 26.47 17.74 37.12
C GLU A 174 27.07 17.33 35.77
N LEU A 175 28.22 17.90 35.37
CA LEU A 175 28.93 17.51 34.15
C LEU A 175 29.45 16.08 34.23
N SER A 176 30.11 15.68 35.32
CA SER A 176 30.59 14.30 35.50
C SER A 176 29.45 13.28 35.66
N ALA A 177 28.32 13.67 36.24
CA ALA A 177 27.09 12.87 36.22
C ALA A 177 26.52 12.71 34.79
N LEU A 178 26.57 13.75 33.96
CA LEU A 178 26.12 13.73 32.57
C LEU A 178 27.06 12.92 31.67
N GLU A 179 28.38 13.02 31.84
CA GLU A 179 29.38 12.21 31.13
C GLU A 179 29.27 10.71 31.48
N SER A 180 29.15 10.38 32.77
CA SER A 180 28.94 9.00 33.22
C SER A 180 27.59 8.44 32.76
N TYR A 181 26.54 9.27 32.69
CA TYR A 181 25.26 8.90 32.07
C TYR A 181 25.40 8.63 30.56
N ILE A 182 26.05 9.51 29.80
CA ILE A 182 26.23 9.36 28.34
C ILE A 182 27.06 8.11 28.00
N THR A 183 28.14 7.85 28.74
CA THR A 183 28.97 6.65 28.55
C THR A 183 28.22 5.36 28.95
N ALA A 184 27.42 5.40 30.02
CA ALA A 184 26.55 4.29 30.39
C ALA A 184 25.43 4.01 29.37
N GLN A 185 24.83 5.04 28.76
CA GLN A 185 23.83 4.84 27.70
C GLN A 185 24.46 4.41 26.37
N SER A 186 25.66 4.91 26.04
CA SER A 186 26.38 4.52 24.83
C SER A 186 26.80 3.04 24.85
N SER A 187 27.29 2.55 25.99
CA SER A 187 27.64 1.13 26.17
C SER A 187 26.42 0.20 26.21
N ARG A 188 25.26 0.67 26.69
CA ARG A 188 23.98 -0.07 26.63
C ARG A 188 23.41 -0.18 25.21
N ASN A 189 23.64 0.82 24.36
CA ASN A 189 23.15 0.86 22.98
C ASN A 189 23.96 -0.07 22.05
N SER A 190 23.74 -1.38 22.19
CA SER A 190 24.15 -2.37 21.18
C SER A 190 23.39 -2.16 19.86
N LEU A 191 23.94 -1.32 18.99
CA LEU A 191 23.34 -0.89 17.72
C LEU A 191 23.12 -2.07 16.77
N LYS A 192 21.91 -2.64 16.80
CA LYS A 192 21.48 -3.69 15.86
C LYS A 192 21.35 -3.07 14.46
N GLN A 193 22.10 -3.61 13.50
CA GLN A 193 22.05 -3.19 12.09
C GLN A 193 20.60 -3.18 11.58
N LEU A 194 20.18 -2.06 10.99
CA LEU A 194 18.83 -1.90 10.43
C LEU A 194 18.60 -2.90 9.29
N LYS A 195 17.75 -3.89 9.55
CA LYS A 195 17.27 -4.83 8.53
C LYS A 195 16.06 -4.22 7.82
N ARG A 196 15.92 -4.48 6.52
CA ARG A 196 14.67 -4.14 5.79
C ARG A 196 13.50 -4.84 6.50
N PRO A 197 12.35 -4.17 6.72
CA PRO A 197 11.21 -4.80 7.36
C PRO A 197 10.77 -6.02 6.55
N VAL A 198 10.61 -7.15 7.23
CA VAL A 198 10.17 -8.40 6.58
C VAL A 198 8.73 -8.17 6.13
N LYS A 199 8.52 -8.10 4.82
CA LYS A 199 7.15 -8.06 4.26
C LYS A 199 6.51 -9.41 4.50
N GLU A 200 5.40 -9.40 5.23
CA GLU A 200 4.53 -10.57 5.36
C GLU A 200 4.11 -11.04 3.96
N LYS A 201 4.19 -12.36 3.74
CA LYS A 201 3.74 -12.96 2.49
C LYS A 201 2.22 -12.90 2.48
N LYS A 202 1.63 -12.12 1.56
CA LYS A 202 0.19 -12.17 1.31
C LYS A 202 -0.21 -13.62 1.01
N MET A 203 -1.33 -14.06 1.58
CA MET A 203 -1.98 -15.30 1.17
C MET A 203 -2.44 -15.20 -0.30
N LEU A 204 -2.70 -16.34 -0.93
CA LEU A 204 -3.33 -16.36 -2.25
C LEU A 204 -4.79 -15.90 -2.12
N ASP A 205 -5.31 -15.21 -3.14
CA ASP A 205 -6.70 -14.78 -3.17
C ASP A 205 -7.62 -16.01 -3.31
N MET A 206 -8.39 -16.30 -2.26
CA MET A 206 -9.32 -17.43 -2.20
C MET A 206 -10.59 -17.11 -2.99
N LEU A 207 -10.63 -17.53 -4.26
CA LEU A 207 -11.79 -17.35 -5.13
C LEU A 207 -12.91 -18.34 -4.79
N GLU A 208 -14.16 -17.86 -4.77
CA GLU A 208 -15.34 -18.69 -4.54
C GLU A 208 -15.64 -19.64 -5.71
N PRO A 209 -16.03 -20.90 -5.44
CA PRO A 209 -16.34 -21.87 -6.48
C PRO A 209 -17.67 -21.52 -7.18
N ARG A 210 -17.65 -21.41 -8.50
CA ARG A 210 -18.86 -21.12 -9.30
C ARG A 210 -19.63 -22.41 -9.63
N PHE A 211 -20.62 -22.75 -8.81
CA PHE A 211 -21.58 -23.83 -9.06
C PHE A 211 -23.02 -23.31 -9.29
N GLU A 212 -23.92 -24.19 -9.72
CA GLU A 212 -25.36 -23.94 -9.79
C GLU A 212 -26.03 -24.75 -8.67
N GLU A 213 -26.73 -24.09 -7.73
CA GLU A 213 -27.28 -24.73 -6.51
C GLU A 213 -28.26 -25.87 -6.82
N ASN A 214 -29.14 -25.65 -7.79
CA ASN A 214 -30.13 -26.62 -8.26
C ASN A 214 -29.68 -27.27 -9.58
N TYR A 215 -28.48 -27.87 -9.58
CA TYR A 215 -27.95 -28.58 -10.74
C TYR A 215 -28.70 -29.89 -10.99
N ASP A 216 -29.09 -30.12 -12.24
CA ASP A 216 -29.86 -31.28 -12.70
C ASP A 216 -29.21 -31.83 -13.99
N ILE A 217 -28.90 -33.12 -14.00
CA ILE A 217 -28.15 -33.80 -15.06
C ILE A 217 -29.00 -33.94 -16.34
N GLU A 218 -30.32 -34.05 -16.23
CA GLU A 218 -31.21 -34.15 -17.41
C GLU A 218 -31.47 -32.79 -18.07
N LYS A 219 -31.32 -31.69 -17.31
CA LYS A 219 -31.54 -30.32 -17.79
C LYS A 219 -30.23 -29.70 -18.27
N ALA A 220 -30.17 -29.32 -19.55
CA ALA A 220 -28.98 -28.66 -20.11
C ALA A 220 -28.70 -27.29 -19.43
N HIS A 221 -27.48 -27.14 -18.88
CA HIS A 221 -26.99 -26.01 -18.07
C HIS A 221 -27.67 -24.64 -18.31
N TYR A 222 -28.26 -24.10 -17.24
CA TYR A 222 -29.11 -22.91 -17.29
C TYR A 222 -28.31 -21.61 -17.07
N THR A 223 -27.71 -21.09 -18.13
CA THR A 223 -27.10 -19.75 -18.10
C THR A 223 -28.17 -18.65 -18.02
N LYS A 224 -28.21 -17.88 -16.92
CA LYS A 224 -29.22 -16.83 -16.56
C LYS A 224 -29.66 -15.79 -17.63
N ASN A 225 -29.05 -15.72 -18.81
CA ASN A 225 -29.42 -14.77 -19.88
C ASN A 225 -30.67 -15.22 -20.68
N MET A 226 -31.84 -15.20 -20.04
CA MET A 226 -33.14 -15.66 -20.59
C MET A 226 -33.47 -15.11 -21.98
N ALA A 227 -33.63 -13.80 -22.11
CA ALA A 227 -34.37 -13.18 -23.23
C ALA A 227 -33.82 -13.45 -24.63
N LYS A 228 -32.49 -13.54 -24.79
CA LYS A 228 -31.83 -13.82 -26.08
C LYS A 228 -31.53 -15.31 -26.31
N LYS A 229 -31.75 -16.18 -25.30
CA LYS A 229 -31.37 -17.60 -25.35
C LYS A 229 -32.56 -18.54 -25.54
N SER A 230 -33.77 -18.19 -25.09
CA SER A 230 -35.00 -18.99 -25.27
C SER A 230 -35.20 -19.44 -26.72
N LYS A 231 -35.33 -18.50 -27.67
CA LYS A 231 -35.49 -18.78 -29.10
C LYS A 231 -34.37 -19.66 -29.67
N LYS A 232 -33.11 -19.48 -29.23
CA LYS A 232 -31.97 -20.30 -29.69
C LYS A 232 -31.97 -21.72 -29.11
N VAL A 233 -32.52 -21.92 -27.90
CA VAL A 233 -32.70 -23.25 -27.29
C VAL A 233 -33.88 -23.96 -27.94
N GLU A 234 -34.98 -23.26 -28.15
CA GLU A 234 -36.17 -23.74 -28.86
C GLU A 234 -35.83 -24.22 -30.28
N ILE A 235 -35.12 -23.41 -31.08
CA ILE A 235 -34.61 -23.81 -32.41
C ILE A 235 -33.74 -25.08 -32.33
N LYS A 236 -32.90 -25.23 -31.29
CA LYS A 236 -32.11 -26.46 -31.07
C LYS A 236 -32.97 -27.67 -30.69
N GLN A 237 -34.04 -27.48 -29.92
CA GLN A 237 -35.00 -28.54 -29.59
C GLN A 237 -35.82 -28.96 -30.82
N LEU A 238 -36.35 -27.99 -31.57
CA LEU A 238 -37.10 -28.23 -32.81
C LEU A 238 -36.26 -28.93 -33.87
N THR A 239 -35.02 -28.49 -34.09
CA THR A 239 -34.10 -29.18 -35.03
C THR A 239 -33.67 -30.57 -34.55
N LYS A 240 -33.60 -30.83 -33.23
CA LYS A 240 -33.43 -32.19 -32.68
C LYS A 240 -34.66 -33.06 -32.93
N LYS A 241 -35.87 -32.54 -32.72
CA LYS A 241 -37.15 -33.23 -33.05
C LYS A 241 -37.23 -33.55 -34.54
N TYR A 242 -37.10 -32.56 -35.41
CA TYR A 242 -37.11 -32.74 -36.88
C TYR A 242 -36.11 -33.81 -37.34
N LYS A 243 -34.85 -33.76 -36.86
CA LYS A 243 -33.83 -34.77 -37.19
C LYS A 243 -34.13 -36.16 -36.60
N LYS A 244 -34.93 -36.28 -35.54
CA LYS A 244 -35.41 -37.58 -35.03
C LYS A 244 -36.49 -38.14 -35.94
N GLU A 245 -37.52 -37.36 -36.24
CA GLU A 245 -38.66 -37.85 -37.03
C GLU A 245 -38.28 -38.14 -38.49
N LEU A 246 -37.44 -37.30 -39.11
CA LEU A 246 -36.84 -37.56 -40.44
C LEU A 246 -36.01 -38.86 -40.45
N ARG A 247 -35.37 -39.22 -39.34
CA ARG A 247 -34.65 -40.50 -39.20
C ARG A 247 -35.59 -41.68 -38.91
N GLY A 248 -36.81 -41.44 -38.43
CA GLY A 248 -37.87 -42.45 -38.32
C GLY A 248 -38.44 -42.80 -39.69
N THR A 249 -39.00 -41.81 -40.38
CA THR A 249 -39.66 -42.00 -41.69
C THR A 249 -38.71 -42.58 -42.75
N VAL A 250 -37.45 -42.13 -42.80
CA VAL A 250 -36.44 -42.69 -43.72
C VAL A 250 -36.06 -44.14 -43.38
N ARG A 251 -36.25 -44.61 -42.14
CA ARG A 251 -36.11 -46.05 -41.81
C ARG A 251 -37.33 -46.85 -42.24
N GLU A 252 -38.53 -46.30 -42.07
CA GLU A 252 -39.79 -46.93 -42.48
C GLU A 252 -39.85 -47.12 -43.99
N LEU A 253 -39.69 -46.04 -44.77
CA LEU A 253 -39.62 -46.10 -46.24
C LEU A 253 -38.56 -47.10 -46.77
N ARG A 254 -37.48 -47.35 -46.00
CA ARG A 254 -36.47 -48.37 -46.33
C ARG A 254 -36.94 -49.80 -46.02
N ARG A 255 -37.73 -50.03 -44.97
CA ARG A 255 -38.37 -51.33 -44.71
C ARG A 255 -39.45 -51.61 -45.77
N ASP A 256 -40.27 -50.62 -46.09
CA ASP A 256 -41.39 -50.77 -47.02
C ASP A 256 -40.87 -51.07 -48.44
N ASN A 257 -39.82 -50.37 -48.87
CA ASN A 257 -39.15 -50.64 -50.13
C ASN A 257 -38.42 -52.01 -50.11
N GLN A 258 -37.86 -52.45 -48.97
CA GLN A 258 -37.34 -53.82 -48.83
C GLN A 258 -38.45 -54.90 -48.89
N PHE A 259 -39.66 -54.60 -48.42
CA PHE A 259 -40.82 -55.48 -48.48
C PHE A 259 -41.34 -55.62 -49.91
N LEU A 260 -41.62 -54.50 -50.60
CA LEU A 260 -42.04 -54.49 -52.00
C LEU A 260 -41.03 -55.18 -52.94
N ASN A 261 -39.73 -55.08 -52.67
CA ASN A 261 -38.68 -55.77 -53.43
C ASN A 261 -38.50 -57.27 -53.07
N ARG A 262 -39.23 -57.77 -52.07
CA ARG A 262 -39.41 -59.22 -51.82
C ARG A 262 -40.62 -59.73 -52.57
N GLU A 263 -41.77 -59.07 -52.44
CA GLU A 263 -43.01 -59.43 -53.15
C GLU A 263 -42.80 -59.48 -54.67
N LYS A 264 -42.31 -58.39 -55.28
CA LYS A 264 -42.01 -58.35 -56.72
C LYS A 264 -41.03 -59.42 -57.20
N ARG A 265 -40.13 -59.87 -56.32
CA ARG A 265 -39.18 -60.95 -56.64
C ARG A 265 -39.85 -62.30 -56.59
N GLN A 266 -40.78 -62.50 -55.66
CA GLN A 266 -41.61 -63.70 -55.59
C GLN A 266 -42.57 -63.77 -56.78
N GLU A 267 -43.29 -62.69 -57.11
CA GLU A 267 -44.12 -62.60 -58.32
C GLU A 267 -43.31 -62.94 -59.59
N MET A 268 -42.12 -62.36 -59.75
CA MET A 268 -41.23 -62.66 -60.88
C MET A 268 -40.79 -64.12 -60.90
N PHE A 269 -40.46 -64.72 -59.75
CA PHE A 269 -40.05 -66.12 -59.65
C PHE A 269 -41.20 -67.09 -59.97
N GLU A 270 -42.41 -66.80 -59.50
CA GLU A 270 -43.62 -67.59 -59.77
C GLU A 270 -44.02 -67.51 -61.25
N ASN A 271 -43.97 -66.30 -61.85
CA ASN A 271 -44.15 -66.12 -63.29
C ASN A 271 -43.07 -66.84 -64.11
N ASP A 272 -41.80 -66.77 -63.70
CA ASP A 272 -40.71 -67.50 -64.35
C ASP A 272 -40.88 -69.02 -64.28
N LYS A 273 -41.32 -69.54 -63.14
CA LYS A 273 -41.64 -70.95 -62.94
C LYS A 273 -42.77 -71.38 -63.88
N ALA A 274 -43.89 -70.65 -63.87
CA ALA A 274 -45.03 -70.93 -64.74
C ALA A 274 -44.69 -70.84 -66.24
N ARG A 275 -43.82 -69.90 -66.64
CA ARG A 275 -43.28 -69.84 -68.02
C ARG A 275 -42.42 -71.06 -68.35
N LYS A 276 -41.47 -71.43 -67.49
CA LYS A 276 -40.59 -72.60 -67.67
C LYS A 276 -41.39 -73.91 -67.77
N GLU A 277 -42.42 -74.08 -66.93
CA GLU A 277 -43.30 -75.24 -66.95
C GLU A 277 -44.11 -75.32 -68.25
N LYS A 278 -44.71 -74.20 -68.70
CA LYS A 278 -45.41 -74.13 -70.01
C LYS A 278 -44.48 -74.43 -71.20
N THR A 279 -43.28 -73.86 -71.23
CA THR A 279 -42.30 -74.12 -72.30
C THR A 279 -41.83 -75.58 -72.30
N LYS A 280 -41.57 -76.15 -71.12
CA LYS A 280 -41.20 -77.58 -70.98
C LYS A 280 -42.31 -78.49 -71.48
N TRP A 281 -43.58 -78.19 -71.15
CA TRP A 281 -44.74 -78.92 -71.65
C TRP A 281 -44.82 -78.84 -73.18
N LEU A 282 -44.75 -77.64 -73.75
CA LEU A 282 -44.81 -77.43 -75.20
C LEU A 282 -43.72 -78.20 -75.96
N ILE A 283 -42.47 -78.16 -75.48
CA ILE A 283 -41.35 -78.91 -76.05
C ILE A 283 -41.61 -80.42 -75.96
N SER A 284 -42.13 -80.91 -74.83
CA SER A 284 -42.49 -82.33 -74.66
C SER A 284 -43.59 -82.77 -75.63
N THR A 285 -44.58 -81.92 -75.91
CA THR A 285 -45.65 -82.19 -76.89
C THR A 285 -45.10 -82.22 -78.32
N LEU A 286 -44.23 -81.27 -78.68
CA LEU A 286 -43.57 -81.23 -79.99
C LEU A 286 -42.67 -82.45 -80.23
N GLN A 287 -41.91 -82.89 -79.22
CA GLN A 287 -41.10 -84.11 -79.29
C GLN A 287 -41.96 -85.38 -79.44
N GLY A 288 -43.14 -85.41 -78.82
CA GLY A 288 -44.15 -86.47 -79.06
C GLY A 288 -44.59 -86.51 -80.52
N GLN A 289 -45.00 -85.35 -81.07
CA GLN A 289 -45.41 -85.23 -82.48
C GLN A 289 -44.28 -85.61 -83.45
N GLU A 290 -43.03 -85.23 -83.17
CA GLU A 290 -41.87 -85.61 -83.98
C GLU A 290 -41.62 -87.14 -83.93
N SER A 291 -41.78 -87.76 -82.77
CA SER A 291 -41.67 -89.21 -82.59
C SER A 291 -42.74 -89.96 -83.38
N ASP A 292 -44.01 -89.53 -83.31
CA ASP A 292 -45.11 -90.15 -84.06
C ASP A 292 -45.01 -89.89 -85.57
N TYR A 293 -44.52 -88.72 -85.99
CA TYR A 293 -44.18 -88.45 -87.38
C TYR A 293 -43.09 -89.39 -87.91
N LYS A 294 -42.02 -89.62 -87.13
CA LYS A 294 -40.96 -90.59 -87.49
C LYS A 294 -41.49 -92.04 -87.54
N LYS A 295 -42.37 -92.44 -86.63
CA LYS A 295 -43.06 -93.75 -86.71
C LYS A 295 -43.89 -93.86 -87.99
N ASN A 296 -44.65 -92.83 -88.34
CA ASN A 296 -45.49 -92.82 -89.54
C ASN A 296 -44.65 -92.87 -90.83
N ILE A 297 -43.50 -92.19 -90.90
CA ILE A 297 -42.54 -92.36 -92.00
C ILE A 297 -42.03 -93.82 -92.05
N TYR A 298 -41.60 -94.39 -90.92
CA TYR A 298 -41.08 -95.75 -90.87
C TYR A 298 -42.12 -96.79 -91.32
N MET A 299 -43.37 -96.65 -90.87
CA MET A 299 -44.48 -97.52 -91.30
C MET A 299 -44.81 -97.35 -92.78
N LYS A 300 -44.75 -96.12 -93.32
CA LYS A 300 -44.95 -95.85 -94.74
C LYS A 300 -43.84 -96.44 -95.63
N ASN A 301 -42.61 -96.53 -95.13
CA ASN A 301 -41.48 -97.16 -95.82
C ASN A 301 -41.45 -98.69 -95.70
N LYS A 302 -42.48 -99.31 -95.10
CA LYS A 302 -42.60 -100.76 -94.86
C LYS A 302 -43.80 -101.39 -95.61
N LEU A 303 -44.43 -100.61 -96.49
CA LEU A 303 -45.51 -100.96 -97.41
C LEU A 303 -45.04 -100.74 -98.85
#